data_AF-A0A6C0AUV8-F1
#
_entry.id   AF-A0A6C0AUV8-F1
#
_cell.length_a   1.000
_cell.length_b   1.000
_cell.length_c   1.000
_cell.angle_alpha   90.00
_cell.angle_beta   90.00
_cell.angle_gamma   90.00
#
_symmetry.space_group_name_H-M   'P 1'
#
loop_
_entity.id
_entity.type
_entity.pdbx_description
1 polymer ?
#
loop_
_entity_poly.entity_id
_entity_poly.type
_entity_poly.pdbx_seq_one_letter_code
_entity_poly.pdbx_strand_id
1 'polypeptide(L)'
;MDKITRIVAFLIICLGSRLGLAYVAKNLSKENLRLSSIPAAILGLTFIFLYLFDLRKTGVEAGGTIWWNKIRPIHGVIYILYAIYAFKGEKNAYYVLIFDVLLGFIAWINNYHLKIVL
;
A
#
# COMPACT_ATOMS: atom_id res chain seq x y z
N MET A 1 22.22 0.41 -7.43
CA MET A 1 21.18 -0.39 -8.12
C MET A 1 20.83 0.34 -9.40
N ASP A 2 20.93 -0.33 -10.54
CA ASP A 2 20.59 0.28 -11.84
C ASP A 2 19.08 0.59 -11.94
N LYS A 3 18.72 1.43 -12.92
CA LYS A 3 17.36 1.95 -13.07
C LYS A 3 16.32 0.83 -13.26
N ILE A 4 16.65 -0.20 -14.03
CA ILE A 4 15.72 -1.29 -14.34
C ILE A 4 15.43 -2.09 -13.08
N THR A 5 16.47 -2.44 -12.31
CA THR A 5 16.31 -3.16 -11.05
C THR A 5 15.45 -2.39 -10.04
N ARG A 6 15.57 -1.05 -9.98
CA ARG A 6 14.71 -0.20 -9.10
C ARG A 6 13.24 -0.21 -9.51
N ILE A 7 12.98 -0.13 -10.81
CA ILE A 7 11.64 -0.18 -11.37
C ILE A 7 10.98 -1.52 -11.05
N VAL A 8 11.69 -2.62 -11.35
CA VAL A 8 11.19 -3.99 -11.14
C VAL A 8 10.95 -4.25 -9.66
N ALA A 9 11.86 -3.82 -8.77
CA ALA A 9 11.70 -4.00 -7.33
C ALA A 9 10.43 -3.32 -6.80
N PHE A 10 10.12 -2.09 -7.22
CA PHE A 10 8.89 -1.41 -6.78
C PHE A 10 7.64 -2.13 -7.31
N LEU A 11 7.61 -2.48 -8.60
CA LEU A 11 6.45 -3.11 -9.23
C LEU A 11 6.15 -4.48 -8.65
N ILE A 12 7.16 -5.31 -8.41
CA ILE A 12 6.96 -6.67 -7.91
C ILE A 12 6.73 -6.66 -6.39
N ILE A 13 7.60 -5.99 -5.62
CA ILE A 13 7.56 -6.08 -4.16
C ILE A 13 6.45 -5.20 -3.60
N CYS A 14 6.38 -3.92 -4.00
CA CYS A 14 5.42 -3.00 -3.40
C CYS A 14 4.05 -3.14 -4.05
N LEU A 15 3.97 -2.96 -5.38
CA LEU A 15 2.69 -2.96 -6.08
C LEU A 15 2.10 -4.37 -6.18
N GLY A 16 2.93 -5.37 -6.48
CA GLY A 16 2.52 -6.77 -6.56
C GLY A 16 2.01 -7.32 -5.24
N SER A 17 2.67 -7.05 -4.11
CA SER A 17 2.16 -7.49 -2.80
C SER A 17 0.82 -6.86 -2.45
N ARG A 18 0.62 -5.56 -2.73
CA ARG A 18 -0.65 -4.87 -2.50
C ARG A 18 -1.78 -5.40 -3.37
N LEU A 19 -1.49 -5.69 -4.64
CA LEU A 19 -2.46 -6.34 -5.52
C LEU A 19 -2.78 -7.76 -5.05
N GLY A 20 -1.79 -8.49 -4.54
CA GLY A 20 -1.97 -9.78 -3.88
C GLY A 20 -2.91 -9.69 -2.68
N LEU A 21 -2.74 -8.69 -1.81
CA LEU A 21 -3.64 -8.45 -0.67
C LEU A 21 -5.08 -8.17 -1.13
N ALA A 22 -5.26 -7.35 -2.17
CA ALA A 22 -6.57 -7.08 -2.74
C ALA A 22 -7.22 -8.35 -3.32
N TYR A 23 -6.44 -9.16 -4.04
CA TYR A 23 -6.91 -10.44 -4.59
C TYR A 23 -7.30 -11.43 -3.49
N VAL A 24 -6.49 -11.56 -2.44
CA VAL A 24 -6.83 -12.40 -1.27
C VAL A 24 -8.12 -11.91 -0.64
N ALA A 25 -8.22 -10.61 -0.33
CA ALA A 25 -9.39 -10.01 0.30
C ALA A 25 -10.69 -10.25 -0.48
N LYS A 26 -10.63 -10.22 -1.83
CA LYS A 26 -11.77 -10.52 -2.71
C LYS A 26 -12.33 -11.94 -2.51
N ASN A 27 -11.48 -12.90 -2.18
CA ASN A 27 -11.83 -14.31 -2.10
C ASN A 27 -12.10 -14.81 -0.66
N LEU A 28 -11.93 -13.97 0.37
CA LEU A 28 -12.14 -14.37 1.76
C LEU A 28 -13.62 -14.64 2.08
N SER A 29 -13.89 -15.62 2.95
CA SER A 29 -15.19 -15.80 3.61
C SER A 29 -15.54 -14.56 4.45
N LYS A 30 -16.81 -14.37 4.83
CA LYS A 30 -17.19 -13.17 5.61
C LYS A 30 -16.46 -13.14 6.96
N GLU A 31 -16.27 -14.29 7.59
CA GLU A 31 -15.53 -14.43 8.84
C GLU A 31 -14.03 -14.11 8.66
N ASN A 32 -13.39 -14.71 7.65
CA ASN A 32 -11.96 -14.45 7.39
C ASN A 32 -11.71 -13.01 6.95
N LEU A 33 -12.66 -12.38 6.24
CA LEU A 33 -12.61 -10.96 5.91
C LEU A 33 -12.69 -10.09 7.16
N ARG A 34 -13.51 -10.46 8.16
CA ARG A 34 -13.51 -9.76 9.45
C ARG A 34 -12.18 -9.92 10.16
N LEU A 35 -11.60 -11.12 10.16
CA LEU A 35 -10.29 -11.37 10.75
C LEU A 35 -9.18 -10.57 10.06
N SER A 36 -9.25 -10.36 8.73
CA SER A 36 -8.25 -9.56 8.00
C SER A 36 -8.29 -8.06 8.33
N SER A 37 -9.33 -7.57 9.03
CA SER A 37 -9.38 -6.18 9.51
C SER A 37 -8.28 -5.84 10.50
N ILE A 38 -7.90 -6.78 11.38
CA ILE A 38 -6.88 -6.58 12.42
C ILE A 38 -5.51 -6.30 11.81
N PRO A 39 -4.92 -7.19 10.98
CA PRO A 39 -3.61 -6.93 10.38
C PRO A 39 -3.64 -5.70 9.46
N ALA A 40 -4.75 -5.42 8.78
CA ALA A 40 -4.85 -4.22 7.97
C ALA A 40 -4.86 -2.92 8.80
N ALA A 41 -5.55 -2.89 9.94
CA ALA A 41 -5.52 -1.75 10.84
C ALA A 41 -4.11 -1.52 11.38
N ILE A 42 -3.40 -2.59 11.77
CA ILE A 42 -2.00 -2.53 12.22
C ILE A 42 -1.10 -1.97 11.11
N LEU A 43 -1.24 -2.45 9.87
CA LEU A 43 -0.49 -1.93 8.71
C LEU A 43 -0.79 -0.45 8.46
N GLY A 44 -2.06 -0.06 8.51
CA GLY A 44 -2.47 1.33 8.31
C GLY A 44 -1.90 2.28 9.36
N LEU A 45 -1.98 1.90 10.63
CA LEU A 45 -1.38 2.64 11.75
C LEU A 45 0.14 2.68 11.65
N THR A 46 0.77 1.57 11.25
CA THR A 46 2.23 1.51 11.04
C THR A 46 2.68 2.48 9.96
N PHE A 47 1.97 2.60 8.85
CA PHE A 47 2.29 3.57 7.81
C PHE A 47 2.24 5.02 8.32
N ILE A 48 1.22 5.38 9.08
CA ILE A 48 1.09 6.71 9.67
C ILE A 48 2.23 6.94 10.68
N PHE A 49 2.47 5.99 11.57
CA PHE A 49 3.52 6.06 12.59
C PHE A 49 4.91 6.23 11.97
N LEU A 50 5.25 5.42 10.96
CA LEU A 50 6.53 5.51 10.26
C LEU A 50 6.74 6.86 9.58
N TYR A 51 5.67 7.54 9.15
CA TYR A 51 5.75 8.88 8.58
C TYR A 51 5.94 9.95 9.67
N LEU A 52 5.10 9.94 10.72
CA LEU A 52 5.13 10.95 11.78
C LEU A 52 6.47 11.00 12.51
N PHE A 53 7.09 9.84 12.71
CA PHE A 53 8.36 9.72 13.44
C PHE A 53 9.58 9.60 12.50
N ASP A 54 9.39 9.72 11.18
CA ASP A 54 10.44 9.61 10.16
C ASP A 54 11.37 8.38 10.33
N LEU A 55 10.78 7.25 10.74
CA LEU A 55 11.53 6.07 11.20
C LEU A 55 12.08 5.20 10.05
N ARG A 56 11.60 5.41 8.81
CA ARG A 56 12.01 4.60 7.65
C ARG A 56 12.37 5.48 6.47
N LYS A 57 13.69 5.71 6.33
CA LYS A 57 14.29 6.57 5.31
C LYS A 57 14.67 5.83 4.02
N THR A 58 14.99 4.55 4.12
CA THR A 58 15.47 3.74 2.99
C THR A 58 14.67 2.45 2.82
N GLY A 59 14.64 1.95 1.58
CA GLY A 59 13.95 0.71 1.22
C GLY A 59 14.53 0.12 -0.07
N VAL A 60 14.62 -1.21 -0.12
CA VAL A 60 15.10 -1.94 -1.30
C VAL A 60 14.18 -1.68 -2.49
N GLU A 61 12.87 -1.64 -2.25
CA GLU A 61 11.84 -1.34 -3.25
C GLU A 61 11.91 0.10 -3.78
N ALA A 62 12.54 1.02 -3.04
CA ALA A 62 12.81 2.39 -3.50
C ALA A 62 14.19 2.50 -4.19
N GLY A 63 15.03 1.48 -4.06
CA GLY A 63 16.42 1.46 -4.52
C GLY A 63 17.31 2.44 -3.79
N GLY A 64 17.04 2.70 -2.51
CA GLY A 64 17.70 3.72 -1.71
C GLY A 64 16.68 4.49 -0.88
N THR A 65 16.77 5.82 -0.90
CA THR A 65 15.85 6.71 -0.17
C THR A 65 14.41 6.54 -0.64
N ILE A 66 13.48 6.41 0.32
CA ILE A 66 12.05 6.24 0.03
C ILE A 66 11.46 7.57 -0.47
N TRP A 67 11.23 7.65 -1.77
CA TRP A 67 10.66 8.81 -2.45
C TRP A 67 9.16 9.00 -2.18
N TRP A 68 8.43 7.91 -1.89
CA TRP A 68 7.00 7.92 -1.60
C TRP A 68 6.67 8.15 -0.11
N ASN A 69 7.62 8.64 0.71
CA ASN A 69 7.38 8.81 2.14
C ASN A 69 6.20 9.75 2.42
N LYS A 70 6.05 10.83 1.64
CA LYS A 70 4.98 11.83 1.79
C LYS A 70 3.57 11.28 1.55
N ILE A 71 3.42 10.26 0.71
CA ILE A 71 2.12 9.63 0.42
C ILE A 71 1.81 8.46 1.37
N ARG A 72 2.77 8.06 2.23
CA ARG A 72 2.59 6.97 3.19
C ARG A 72 1.38 7.16 4.12
N PRO A 73 1.07 8.36 4.65
CA PRO A 73 -0.15 8.56 5.44
C PRO A 73 -1.43 8.27 4.67
N ILE A 74 -1.47 8.59 3.36
CA ILE A 74 -2.62 8.34 2.50
C ILE A 74 -2.86 6.82 2.40
N HIS A 75 -1.80 6.05 2.16
CA HIS A 75 -1.87 4.58 2.20
C HIS A 75 -2.32 4.08 3.57
N GLY A 76 -1.81 4.67 4.65
CA GLY A 76 -2.22 4.33 6.02
C GLY A 76 -3.73 4.49 6.26
N VAL A 77 -4.30 5.62 5.84
CA VAL A 77 -5.75 5.89 5.93
C VAL A 77 -6.55 4.90 5.08
N ILE A 78 -6.09 4.56 3.88
CA ILE A 78 -6.77 3.61 3.01
C ILE A 78 -6.80 2.20 3.62
N TYR A 79 -5.70 1.75 4.26
CA TYR A 79 -5.67 0.47 4.98
C TYR A 79 -6.60 0.46 6.20
N ILE A 80 -6.70 1.57 6.93
CA ILE A 80 -7.68 1.71 8.02
C ILE A 80 -9.10 1.67 7.46
N LEU A 81 -9.36 2.32 6.32
CA LEU A 81 -10.67 2.30 5.67
C LEU A 81 -11.04 0.87 5.24
N TYR A 82 -10.10 0.14 4.63
CA TYR A 82 -10.29 -1.28 4.33
C TYR A 82 -10.60 -2.07 5.60
N ALA A 83 -9.86 -1.85 6.69
CA ALA A 83 -10.09 -2.55 7.95
C ALA A 83 -11.52 -2.32 8.49
N ILE A 84 -12.04 -1.09 8.41
CA ILE A 84 -13.41 -0.76 8.84
C ILE A 84 -14.44 -1.54 8.01
N TYR A 85 -14.31 -1.54 6.67
CA TYR A 85 -15.24 -2.27 5.80
C TYR A 85 -15.11 -3.80 5.98
N ALA A 86 -13.89 -4.29 6.12
CA ALA A 86 -13.61 -5.71 6.36
C ALA A 86 -14.20 -6.19 7.69
N PHE A 87 -14.09 -5.40 8.76
CA PHE A 87 -14.71 -5.68 10.07
C PHE A 87 -16.23 -5.73 10.02
N LYS A 88 -16.87 -4.87 9.21
CA LYS A 88 -18.32 -4.96 8.95
C LYS A 88 -18.69 -6.23 8.17
N GLY A 89 -17.72 -6.85 7.49
CA GLY A 89 -17.90 -8.02 6.65
C GLY A 89 -18.38 -7.66 5.25
N GLU A 90 -18.08 -6.44 4.78
CA GLU A 90 -18.45 -5.94 3.46
C GLU A 90 -17.60 -6.59 2.38
N LYS A 91 -18.18 -7.49 1.58
CA LYS A 91 -17.47 -8.26 0.56
C LYS A 91 -16.74 -7.39 -0.48
N ASN A 92 -17.23 -6.18 -0.68
CA ASN A 92 -16.67 -5.19 -1.60
C ASN A 92 -15.49 -4.40 -0.99
N ALA A 93 -15.06 -4.68 0.25
CA ALA A 93 -13.93 -4.00 0.89
C ALA A 93 -12.65 -4.04 0.06
N TYR A 94 -12.42 -5.08 -0.75
CA TYR A 94 -11.23 -5.19 -1.59
C TYR A 94 -11.09 -4.04 -2.59
N TYR A 95 -12.17 -3.36 -2.99
CA TYR A 95 -12.09 -2.17 -3.85
C TYR A 95 -11.25 -1.05 -3.22
N VAL A 96 -11.26 -0.96 -1.88
CA VAL A 96 -10.43 0.00 -1.13
C VAL A 96 -8.93 -0.32 -1.32
N LEU A 97 -8.56 -1.61 -1.33
CA LEU A 97 -7.18 -2.03 -1.60
C LEU A 97 -6.80 -1.89 -3.07
N ILE A 98 -7.74 -2.06 -4.01
CA ILE A 98 -7.50 -1.77 -5.42
C ILE A 98 -7.21 -0.28 -5.62
N PHE A 99 -7.94 0.60 -4.94
CA PHE A 99 -7.65 2.04 -4.96
C PHE A 99 -6.24 2.35 -4.42
N ASP A 100 -5.80 1.67 -3.36
CA ASP A 100 -4.42 1.78 -2.85
C ASP A 100 -3.37 1.42 -3.92
N VAL A 101 -3.60 0.32 -4.65
CA VAL A 101 -2.75 -0.13 -5.76
C VAL A 101 -2.69 0.93 -6.86
N LEU A 102 -3.84 1.49 -7.27
CA LEU A 102 -3.88 2.53 -8.29
C LEU A 102 -3.10 3.78 -7.89
N LEU A 103 -3.22 4.23 -6.63
CA LEU A 103 -2.41 5.34 -6.12
C LEU A 103 -0.91 5.02 -6.11
N GLY A 104 -0.54 3.82 -5.69
CA GLY A 104 0.86 3.37 -5.74
C GLY A 104 1.42 3.34 -7.17
N PHE A 105 0.61 2.92 -8.13
CA PHE A 105 0.98 2.91 -9.54
C PHE A 105 1.13 4.32 -10.12
N ILE A 106 0.20 5.24 -9.82
CA ILE A 106 0.30 6.65 -10.24
C ILE A 106 1.56 7.29 -9.65
N ALA A 107 1.83 7.08 -8.36
CA ALA A 107 3.03 7.59 -7.71
C ALA A 107 4.31 7.05 -8.36
N TRP A 108 4.32 5.77 -8.75
CA TRP A 108 5.42 5.16 -9.47
C TRP A 108 5.64 5.76 -10.86
N ILE A 109 4.57 5.96 -11.65
CA ILE A 109 4.67 6.63 -12.96
C ILE A 109 5.27 8.03 -12.77
N ASN A 110 4.84 8.77 -11.76
CA ASN A 110 5.35 10.11 -11.48
C ASN A 110 6.83 10.10 -11.04
N ASN A 111 7.26 9.07 -10.31
CA ASN A 111 8.66 9.00 -9.91
C ASN A 111 9.61 8.61 -11.06
N TYR A 112 9.16 7.79 -12.02
CA TYR A 112 10.05 7.19 -13.04
C TYR A 112 9.84 7.71 -14.48
N HIS A 113 8.69 8.31 -14.80
CA HIS A 113 8.32 8.70 -16.16
C HIS A 113 7.86 10.15 -16.28
N LEU A 114 6.97 10.60 -15.38
CA LEU A 114 6.38 11.95 -15.43
C LEU A 114 6.92 12.72 -14.25
N LYS A 115 7.86 13.67 -14.39
CA LYS A 115 8.36 14.50 -13.26
C LYS A 115 7.28 15.45 -12.67
N ILE A 116 6.11 14.93 -12.34
CA ILE A 116 5.00 15.64 -11.72
C ILE A 116 5.23 15.55 -10.22
N VAL A 117 5.55 16.70 -9.64
CA VAL A 117 5.71 16.87 -8.19
C VAL A 117 4.32 16.69 -7.55
N LEU A 118 4.15 15.61 -6.78
CA LEU A 118 3.07 15.43 -5.81
C LEU A 118 3.62 15.59 -4.40
#